data_AF-A0A4Q6EY94-F1
#
_entry.id   AF-A0A4Q6EY94-F1
#
_cell.length_a   1.000
_cell.length_b   1.000
_cell.length_c   1.000
_cell.angle_alpha   90.00
_cell.angle_beta   90.00
_cell.angle_gamma   90.00
#
_symmetry.space_group_name_H-M   'P 1'
#
loop_
_entity.id
_entity.type
_entity.pdbx_description
1 polymer ?
#
loop_
_entity_poly.entity_id
_entity_poly.type
_entity_poly.pdbx_seq_one_letter_code
_entity_poly.pdbx_strand_id
1 'polypeptide(L)'
;MPNHRNSNLHGNVPDRGKTALLIIDVLSNFTFPGASSLLAQATAKSQNIAALKSAFRRWKLPVVYANDNYGKWRSSREIVLAECLKPGSRGCRIAETL
;
A
#
# COMPACT_ATOMS: atom_id res chain seq x y z
N MET A 1 -4.29 10.24 34.38
CA MET A 1 -5.23 10.20 33.23
C MET A 1 -5.30 8.78 32.72
N PRO A 2 -6.49 8.14 32.63
CA PRO A 2 -6.59 6.80 32.07
C PRO A 2 -6.27 6.87 30.57
N ASN A 3 -5.35 6.02 30.11
CA ASN A 3 -4.90 5.97 28.73
C ASN A 3 -6.02 5.36 27.86
N HIS A 4 -6.73 6.18 27.09
CA HIS A 4 -7.85 5.76 26.27
C HIS A 4 -7.32 5.01 25.04
N ARG A 5 -7.16 3.69 25.15
CA ARG A 5 -6.57 2.85 24.10
C ARG A 5 -7.42 2.87 22.83
N ASN A 6 -6.80 3.16 21.69
CA ASN A 6 -7.53 3.24 20.44
C ASN A 6 -7.87 1.83 19.93
N SER A 7 -9.16 1.54 19.74
CA SER A 7 -9.67 0.20 19.40
C SER A 7 -9.94 -0.01 17.92
N ASN A 8 -9.76 1.03 17.09
CA ASN A 8 -10.11 1.00 15.68
C ASN A 8 -9.08 1.74 14.80
N LEU A 9 -9.21 1.52 13.48
CA LEU A 9 -8.26 1.91 12.44
C LEU A 9 -8.53 3.30 11.84
N HIS A 10 -9.26 4.19 12.54
CA HIS A 10 -9.62 5.54 12.03
C HIS A 10 -8.41 6.48 11.98
N GLY A 11 -7.43 6.16 11.11
CA GLY A 11 -6.20 6.91 10.94
C GLY A 11 -5.11 6.61 11.98
N ASN A 12 -5.36 5.71 12.94
CA ASN A 12 -4.40 5.27 13.96
C ASN A 12 -4.35 3.75 14.05
N VAL A 13 -3.19 3.19 14.40
CA VAL A 13 -3.03 1.75 14.64
C VAL A 13 -3.63 1.41 16.00
N PRO A 14 -4.42 0.32 16.15
CA PRO A 14 -4.90 -0.10 17.45
C PRO A 14 -3.73 -0.35 18.41
N ASP A 15 -3.83 0.08 19.67
CA ASP A 15 -2.79 -0.10 20.71
C ASP A 15 -2.53 -1.58 21.08
N ARG A 16 -3.15 -2.53 20.37
CA ARG A 16 -2.99 -3.97 20.57
C ARG A 16 -2.65 -4.66 19.25
N GLY A 17 -1.38 -5.02 19.10
CA GLY A 17 -0.85 -5.90 18.07
C GLY A 17 0.67 -5.92 18.13
N LYS A 18 1.30 -7.10 18.32
CA LYS A 18 2.77 -7.23 18.29
C LYS A 18 3.33 -7.22 16.86
N THR A 19 2.46 -7.20 15.86
CA THR A 19 2.81 -7.42 14.45
C THR A 19 1.90 -6.61 13.56
N ALA A 20 2.48 -5.95 12.57
CA ALA A 20 1.80 -5.22 11.51
C ALA A 20 2.50 -5.49 10.16
N LEU A 21 1.75 -5.41 9.07
CA LEU A 21 2.30 -5.46 7.72
C LEU A 21 2.45 -4.03 7.21
N LEU A 22 3.68 -3.63 6.91
CA LEU A 22 3.99 -2.36 6.26
C LEU A 22 4.29 -2.61 4.78
N ILE A 23 3.50 -1.99 3.90
CA ILE A 23 3.66 -2.06 2.44
C ILE A 23 4.22 -0.72 1.98
N ILE A 24 5.48 -0.71 1.55
CA ILE A 24 6.24 0.51 1.23
C ILE A 24 6.41 0.67 -0.27
N ASP A 25 6.07 1.85 -0.81
CA ASP A 25 6.33 2.27 -2.20
C ASP A 25 5.87 1.29 -3.28
N VAL A 26 4.83 0.50 -3.00
CA VAL A 26 4.28 -0.47 -3.97
C VAL A 26 3.31 0.19 -4.94
N LEU A 27 2.67 1.29 -4.55
CA LEU A 27 1.79 2.06 -5.44
C LEU A 27 2.63 3.07 -6.21
N SER A 28 2.91 2.79 -7.48
CA SER A 28 3.72 3.65 -8.34
C SER A 28 3.22 3.56 -9.78
N ASN A 29 3.33 4.66 -10.54
CA ASN A 29 3.04 4.69 -11.97
C ASN A 29 4.23 4.25 -12.85
N PHE A 30 5.39 3.94 -12.26
CA PHE A 30 6.60 3.47 -12.95
C PHE A 30 7.05 4.38 -14.11
N THR A 31 7.00 5.71 -13.92
CA THR A 31 7.38 6.71 -14.94
C THR A 31 8.85 7.16 -14.87
N PHE A 32 9.71 6.47 -14.12
CA PHE A 32 11.12 6.84 -13.96
C PHE A 32 12.05 6.07 -14.92
N PRO A 33 13.26 6.58 -15.22
CA PRO A 33 14.24 5.89 -16.04
C PRO A 33 14.60 4.51 -15.48
N GLY A 34 14.54 3.46 -16.31
CA GLY A 34 14.83 2.09 -15.90
C GLY A 34 13.68 1.33 -15.24
N ALA A 35 12.48 1.93 -15.12
CA ALA A 35 11.34 1.31 -14.46
C ALA A 35 10.87 -0.01 -15.11
N SER A 36 11.14 -0.24 -16.41
CA SER A 36 10.69 -1.43 -17.14
C SER A 36 11.22 -2.74 -16.56
N SER A 37 12.50 -2.78 -16.14
CA SER A 37 13.10 -4.00 -15.56
C SER A 37 12.54 -4.29 -14.16
N LEU A 38 12.24 -3.24 -13.39
CA LEU A 38 11.60 -3.35 -12.10
C LEU A 38 10.12 -3.76 -12.24
N LEU A 39 9.41 -3.24 -13.23
CA LEU A 39 7.97 -3.45 -13.41
C LEU A 39 7.62 -4.94 -13.54
N ALA A 40 8.38 -5.69 -14.33
CA ALA A 40 8.14 -7.13 -14.49
C ALA A 40 8.28 -7.88 -13.15
N GLN A 41 9.34 -7.59 -12.41
CA GLN A 41 9.60 -8.20 -11.10
C GLN A 41 8.55 -7.76 -10.07
N ALA A 42 8.23 -6.46 -10.01
CA ALA A 42 7.24 -5.89 -9.11
C ALA A 42 5.84 -6.48 -9.37
N THR A 43 5.48 -6.68 -10.64
CA THR A 43 4.24 -7.35 -11.03
C THR A 43 4.18 -8.77 -10.48
N ALA A 44 5.23 -9.57 -10.66
CA ALA A 44 5.28 -10.93 -10.10
C ALA A 44 5.22 -10.94 -8.57
N LYS A 45 5.91 -10.00 -7.90
CA LYS A 45 5.92 -9.91 -6.43
C LYS A 45 4.61 -9.37 -5.85
N SER A 46 3.83 -8.61 -6.61
CA SER A 46 2.54 -8.06 -6.15
C SER A 46 1.57 -9.16 -5.68
N GLN A 47 1.59 -10.34 -6.30
CA GLN A 47 0.79 -11.50 -5.89
C GLN A 47 1.17 -12.00 -4.49
N ASN A 48 2.45 -12.02 -4.16
CA ASN A 48 2.92 -12.43 -2.83
C ASN A 48 2.52 -11.39 -1.77
N ILE A 49 2.59 -10.11 -2.11
CA ILE A 49 2.16 -9.02 -1.23
C ILE A 49 0.65 -9.13 -0.97
N ALA A 50 -0.15 -9.39 -2.00
CA ALA A 50 -1.60 -9.60 -1.88
C ALA A 50 -1.95 -10.82 -1.02
N ALA A 51 -1.19 -11.92 -1.16
CA ALA A 51 -1.35 -13.11 -0.32
C ALA A 51 -1.03 -12.81 1.16
N LEU A 52 0.07 -12.09 1.43
CA LEU A 52 0.47 -11.69 2.77
C LEU A 52 -0.55 -10.72 3.41
N LYS A 53 -0.99 -9.72 2.65
CA LYS A 53 -2.08 -8.80 3.05
C LYS A 53 -3.36 -9.55 3.37
N SER A 54 -3.74 -10.54 2.55
CA SER A 54 -4.92 -11.37 2.79
C SER A 54 -4.79 -12.20 4.06
N ALA A 55 -3.61 -12.74 4.35
CA ALA A 55 -3.35 -13.43 5.61
C ALA A 55 -3.54 -12.49 6.82
N PHE A 56 -2.93 -11.31 6.79
CA PHE A 56 -3.09 -10.31 7.86
C PHE A 56 -4.56 -9.92 8.07
N ARG A 57 -5.31 -9.71 6.99
CA ARG A 57 -6.74 -9.43 7.05
C ARG A 57 -7.55 -10.55 7.70
N ARG A 58 -7.27 -11.82 7.38
CA ARG A 58 -7.94 -12.98 8.02
C ARG A 58 -7.74 -13.00 9.53
N TRP A 59 -6.55 -12.62 10.00
CA TRP A 59 -6.22 -12.55 11.43
C TRP A 59 -6.57 -11.21 12.09
N LYS A 60 -7.25 -10.29 11.38
CA LYS A 60 -7.56 -8.93 11.85
C LYS A 60 -6.31 -8.16 12.31
N LEU A 61 -5.17 -8.42 11.69
CA LEU A 61 -3.91 -7.72 11.96
C LEU A 61 -3.78 -6.44 11.11
N PRO A 62 -3.07 -5.41 11.60
CA PRO A 62 -2.91 -4.15 10.87
C PRO A 62 -2.15 -4.32 9.55
N VAL A 63 -2.65 -3.65 8.50
CA VAL A 63 -1.96 -3.47 7.22
C VAL A 63 -1.87 -1.98 6.93
N VAL A 64 -0.66 -1.46 6.84
CA VAL A 64 -0.36 -0.04 6.64
C VAL A 64 0.34 0.13 5.29
N TYR A 65 -0.13 1.07 4.49
CA TYR A 65 0.58 1.53 3.28
C TYR A 65 1.37 2.77 3.66
N ALA A 66 2.67 2.76 3.38
CA ALA A 66 3.52 3.94 3.44
C ALA A 66 4.05 4.18 2.02
N ASN A 67 3.53 5.20 1.36
CA ASN A 67 3.85 5.47 -0.03
C ASN A 67 4.13 6.96 -0.15
N ASP A 68 5.15 7.32 -0.92
CA ASP A 68 5.33 8.72 -1.26
C ASP A 68 4.20 9.22 -2.17
N ASN A 69 3.91 10.51 -2.07
CA ASN A 69 2.90 11.21 -2.85
C ASN A 69 3.60 12.08 -3.89
N TYR A 70 3.78 11.56 -5.11
CA TYR A 70 4.38 12.28 -6.24
C TYR A 70 3.95 13.77 -6.31
N GLY A 71 4.85 14.68 -5.96
CA GLY A 71 4.76 16.13 -6.20
C GLY A 71 3.78 16.95 -5.34
N LYS A 72 2.86 16.34 -4.60
CA LYS A 72 1.95 17.06 -3.68
C LYS A 72 1.90 16.34 -2.34
N TRP A 73 2.66 16.86 -1.37
CA TRP A 73 2.79 16.34 0.00
C TRP A 73 1.43 16.04 0.69
N ARG A 74 0.36 16.75 0.32
CA ARG A 74 -1.01 16.57 0.85
C ARG A 74 -1.92 15.65 0.04
N SER A 75 -1.42 14.96 -0.98
CA SER A 75 -2.25 14.03 -1.73
C SER A 75 -2.73 12.91 -0.81
N SER A 76 -4.00 12.57 -0.90
CA SER A 76 -4.53 11.43 -0.19
C SER A 76 -4.16 10.14 -0.93
N ARG A 77 -4.19 9.00 -0.23
CA ARG A 77 -3.91 7.69 -0.83
C ARG A 77 -4.77 7.42 -2.06
N GLU A 78 -6.01 7.91 -2.05
CA GLU A 78 -6.98 7.76 -3.13
C GLU A 78 -6.47 8.38 -4.43
N ILE A 79 -5.74 9.50 -4.34
CA ILE A 79 -5.15 10.17 -5.52
C ILE A 79 -4.03 9.30 -6.10
N VAL A 80 -3.10 8.80 -5.28
CA VAL A 80 -2.01 7.92 -5.75
C VAL A 80 -2.58 6.64 -6.37
N LEU A 81 -3.59 6.06 -5.74
CA LEU A 81 -4.27 4.88 -6.27
C LEU A 81 -4.97 5.17 -7.61
N ALA A 82 -5.68 6.29 -7.71
CA ALA A 82 -6.34 6.70 -8.95
C ALA A 82 -5.35 6.89 -10.10
N GLU A 83 -4.19 7.50 -9.85
CA GLU A 83 -3.12 7.62 -10.86
C GLU A 83 -2.58 6.26 -11.31
N CYS A 84 -2.43 5.31 -10.38
CA CYS A 84 -2.01 3.95 -10.74
C CYS A 84 -3.06 3.23 -11.60
N LEU A 85 -4.35 3.44 -11.34
CA LEU A 85 -5.47 2.78 -12.03
C LEU A 85 -5.86 3.44 -13.36
N LYS A 86 -5.23 4.55 -13.77
CA LYS A 86 -5.51 5.18 -15.07
C LYS A 86 -5.19 4.22 -16.24
N PRO A 87 -6.00 4.23 -17.30
CA PRO A 87 -5.69 3.49 -18.52
C PRO A 87 -4.29 3.83 -19.06
N GLY A 88 -3.50 2.80 -19.37
CA GLY A 88 -2.12 2.97 -19.86
C GLY A 88 -1.08 3.24 -18.77
N SER A 89 -1.47 3.36 -17.50
CA SER A 89 -0.52 3.43 -16.39
C SER A 89 0.20 2.09 -16.24
N ARG A 90 1.53 2.12 -16.20
CA ARG A 90 2.36 0.92 -16.02
C ARG A 90 2.12 0.25 -14.68
N GLY A 91 1.74 1.03 -13.66
CA GLY A 91 1.42 0.56 -12.31
C GLY A 91 0.07 -0.13 -12.15
N CYS A 92 -0.82 -0.06 -13.14
CA CYS A 92 -2.21 -0.47 -13.00
C CYS A 92 -2.35 -1.92 -12.53
N ARG A 93 -1.62 -2.84 -13.16
CA ARG A 93 -1.66 -4.27 -12.83
C ARG A 93 -1.26 -4.56 -11.38
N ILE A 94 -0.29 -3.83 -10.85
CA ILE A 94 0.17 -3.98 -9.45
C ILE A 94 -0.91 -3.45 -8.52
N ALA A 95 -1.47 -2.27 -8.80
CA ALA A 95 -2.53 -1.68 -8.00
C ALA A 95 -3.81 -2.54 -7.95
N GLU A 96 -4.20 -3.15 -9.07
CA GLU A 96 -5.34 -4.08 -9.15
C GLU A 96 -5.13 -5.37 -8.36
N THR A 97 -3.88 -5.82 -8.23
CA THR A 97 -3.56 -7.08 -7.53
C THR A 97 -3.65 -6.95 -6.02
N LEU A 98 -3.44 -5.76 -5.46
CA LEU A 98 -3.28 -5.53 -4.01
C LEU A 98 -4.60 -5.40 -3.24
#